data_AF-A0A3D0D513-F1
#
_entry.id   AF-A0A3D0D513-F1
#
_cell.length_a   1.000
_cell.length_b   1.000
_cell.length_c   1.000
_cell.angle_alpha   90.00
_cell.angle_beta   90.00
_cell.angle_gamma   90.00
#
_symmetry.space_group_name_H-M   'P 1'
#
loop_
_entity.id
_entity.type
_entity.pdbx_description
1 polymer ?
#
loop_
_entity_poly.entity_id
_entity_poly.type
_entity_poly.pdbx_seq_one_letter_code
_entity_poly.pdbx_strand_id
1 'polypeptide(L)' 'MRTNCPDCEASFELGPKQARAGTLFFCPECGAELEVINEEPLDVDFIRAEYPDEWFDDPEDGGEQ' A
#
# COMPACT_ATOMS: atom_id res chain seq x y z
N MET A 1 8.44 13.61 9.60
CA MET A 1 8.00 12.35 10.27
C MET A 1 8.79 11.23 9.62
N ARG A 2 9.34 10.27 10.40
CA ARG A 2 10.25 9.24 9.86
C ARG A 2 9.57 7.88 9.82
N THR A 3 9.79 7.12 8.75
CA THR A 3 9.34 5.73 8.61
C THR A 3 10.33 4.94 7.74
N ASN A 4 10.06 3.67 7.51
CA ASN A 4 10.88 2.75 6.74
C ASN A 4 10.10 2.20 5.54
N CYS A 5 10.80 1.97 4.42
CA CYS A 5 10.20 1.31 3.27
C CYS A 5 9.96 -0.17 3.58
N PRO A 6 8.76 -0.73 3.38
CA PRO A 6 8.52 -2.15 3.57
C PRO A 6 9.15 -3.04 2.47
N ASP A 7 9.57 -2.45 1.34
CA ASP A 7 10.19 -3.16 0.21
C ASP A 7 11.72 -3.25 0.32
N CYS A 8 12.38 -2.11 0.51
CA CYS A 8 13.84 -2.00 0.52
C CYS A 8 14.45 -1.65 1.88
N GLU A 9 13.63 -1.56 2.93
CA GLU A 9 14.02 -1.25 4.32
C GLU A 9 14.67 0.14 4.53
N ALA A 10 14.76 0.95 3.47
CA ALA A 10 15.38 2.26 3.54
C ALA A 10 14.61 3.21 4.46
N SER A 11 15.36 4.02 5.22
CA SER A 11 14.81 5.00 6.16
C SER A 11 14.62 6.34 5.46
N PHE A 12 13.43 6.93 5.51
CA PHE A 12 13.15 8.22 4.90
C PHE A 12 12.21 9.08 5.75
N GLU A 13 12.14 10.37 5.42
CA GLU A 13 11.32 11.35 6.11
C GLU A 13 10.25 11.92 5.18
N LEU A 14 9.00 11.91 5.65
CA LEU A 14 7.89 12.59 4.99
C LEU A 14 7.60 13.93 5.68
N GLY A 15 7.34 14.94 4.85
CA GLY A 15 6.87 16.25 5.31
C GLY A 15 5.44 16.19 5.86
N PRO A 16 4.99 17.21 6.63
CA PRO A 16 3.66 17.22 7.26
C PRO A 16 2.48 17.25 6.27
N LYS A 17 2.74 17.59 5.00
CA LYS A 17 1.74 17.53 3.93
C LYS A 17 1.65 16.16 3.27
N GLN A 18 2.74 15.38 3.29
CA GLN A 18 2.82 14.05 2.66
C GLN A 18 2.49 12.94 3.65
N ALA A 19 2.83 13.13 4.93
CA ALA A 19 2.50 12.21 6.02
C ALA A 19 1.03 12.36 6.45
N ARG A 20 0.09 12.23 5.50
CA ARG A 20 -1.35 12.25 5.73
C ARG A 20 -1.93 10.91 5.30
N ALA A 21 -2.77 10.29 6.13
CA ALA A 21 -3.39 9.01 5.78
C ALA A 21 -4.11 9.09 4.42
N GLY A 22 -3.97 8.06 3.59
CA GLY A 22 -4.48 8.03 2.21
C GLY A 22 -3.57 8.70 1.18
N THR A 23 -2.41 9.25 1.58
CA THR A 23 -1.47 9.85 0.63
C THR A 23 -0.68 8.77 -0.09
N LEU A 24 -0.74 8.78 -1.41
CA LEU A 24 0.06 7.93 -2.30
C LEU A 24 1.37 8.63 -2.67
N PHE A 25 2.48 7.90 -2.62
CA PHE A 25 3.79 8.38 -3.02
C PHE A 25 4.70 7.23 -3.46
N PHE A 26 5.81 7.56 -4.11
CA PHE A 26 6.85 6.59 -4.48
C PHE A 26 7.99 6.65 -3.47
N CYS A 27 8.48 5.48 -3.06
CA CYS A 27 9.71 5.39 -2.27
C CYS A 27 10.86 6.06 -3.05
N PRO A 28 11.59 7.03 -2.46
CA PRO A 28 12.67 7.72 -3.16
C PRO A 28 13.89 6.84 -3.46
N GLU A 29 13.99 5.67 -2.82
CA GLU A 29 15.15 4.78 -2.91
C GLU A 29 14.95 3.64 -3.91
N CYS A 30 13.84 2.89 -3.82
CA CYS A 30 13.55 1.77 -4.73
C CYS A 30 12.47 2.07 -5.77
N GLY A 31 11.70 3.14 -5.62
CA GLY A 31 10.59 3.47 -6.53
C GLY A 31 9.30 2.68 -6.28
N ALA A 32 9.19 1.93 -5.16
CA ALA A 32 7.94 1.25 -4.80
C ALA A 32 6.79 2.24 -4.57
N GLU A 33 5.59 1.90 -5.05
CA GLU A 33 4.37 2.67 -4.82
C GLU A 33 3.81 2.34 -3.43
N LEU A 34 3.68 3.36 -2.57
CA LEU A 34 3.30 3.23 -1.17
C LEU A 34 2.19 4.20 -0.79
N GLU A 35 1.41 3.82 0.21
CA GLU A 35 0.35 4.62 0.82
C GLU A 35 0.66 4.87 2.30
N VAL A 36 0.37 6.08 2.79
CA VAL A 36 0.36 6.36 4.23
C VAL A 36 -0.89 5.77 4.88
N ILE A 37 -0.72 4.77 5.73
CA ILE A 37 -1.83 4.10 6.44
C ILE A 37 -2.02 4.61 7.88
N ASN A 38 -1.02 5.28 8.46
CA ASN A 38 -1.12 5.93 9.75
C ASN A 38 -0.24 7.18 9.84
N GLU A 39 -0.69 8.22 10.55
CA GLU A 39 0.04 9.49 10.69
C GLU A 39 0.90 9.53 11.96
N GLU A 40 0.43 8.92 13.05
CA GLU A 40 1.07 8.99 14.37
C GLU A 40 0.90 7.65 15.12
N PRO A 41 1.92 6.77 15.15
CA PRO A 41 3.20 6.87 14.45
C PRO A 41 3.04 6.77 12.92
N LEU A 42 3.94 7.43 12.18
CA LEU A 42 3.93 7.38 10.73
C LEU A 42 4.18 5.95 10.24
N ASP A 43 3.21 5.39 9.53
CA ASP A 43 3.23 4.03 9.00
C ASP A 43 2.77 4.03 7.54
N VAL A 44 3.42 3.19 6.73
CA VAL A 44 3.20 3.13 5.28
C VAL A 44 3.14 1.68 4.84
N ASP A 45 2.30 1.38 3.85
CA ASP A 45 2.17 0.05 3.27
C ASP A 45 2.13 0.14 1.75
N PHE A 46 2.19 -1.01 1.08
CA PHE A 46 1.95 -1.08 -0.35
C PHE A 46 0.52 -0.66 -0.64
N ILE A 47 0.32 -0.05 -1.82
CA ILE A 47 -1.03 0.31 -2.24
C ILE A 47 -1.81 -0.98 -2.41
N ARG A 48 -2.78 -1.19 -1.54
CA ARG A 48 -3.73 -2.28 -1.72
C ARG A 48 -4.59 -1.86 -2.89
N ALA A 49 -4.32 -2.42 -4.06
CA ALA A 49 -5.18 -2.20 -5.22
C ALA A 49 -6.61 -2.51 -4.76
N GLU A 50 -7.48 -1.49 -4.80
CA GLU A 50 -8.91 -1.59 -4.53
C GLU A 50 -9.57 -2.39 -5.66
N TYR A 51 -9.08 -3.59 -5.95
CA TYR A 51 -9.91 -4.57 -6.61
C TYR A 51 -10.85 -5.07 -5.52
N PRO A 52 -12.15 -4.78 -5.57
CA PRO A 52 -13.08 -5.54 -4.77
C PRO A 52 -12.81 -7.00 -5.14
N ASP A 53 -12.45 -7.80 -4.15
CA ASP A 53 -12.27 -9.24 -4.25
C ASP A 53 -13.61 -9.96 -4.56
N GLU A 54 -14.59 -9.25 -5.16
CA GLU A 54 -15.97 -9.60 -5.44
C GLU A 54 -16.23 -9.81 -6.95
N TRP A 55 -15.18 -10.00 -7.75
CA TRP A 55 -15.28 -10.47 -9.14
C TRP A 55 -14.19 -11.48 -9.48
N PHE A 56 -14.10 -12.56 -8.70
CA PHE A 56 -13.69 -13.87 -9.23
C PHE A 56 -14.24 -15.03 -8.36
N ASP A 57 -15.51 -14.95 -7.99
CA ASP A 57 -16.32 -16.16 -7.86
C ASP A 57 -17.09 -16.23 -9.18
N ASP A 58 -16.50 -16.90 -10.17
CA ASP A 58 -17.21 -17.38 -11.35
C ASP A 58 -17.85 -18.71 -10.94
N PRO A 59 -19.17 -18.78 -10.72
CA PRO A 59 -19.83 -20.01 -10.29
C PRO A 59 -20.16 -20.90 -11.50
N GLU A 60 -19.27 -21.12 -12.47
CA GLU A 60 -19.55 -22.03 -13.58
C GLU A 60 -18.30 -22.76 -14.08
N ASP A 61 -17.94 -23.92 -13.49
CA ASP A 61 -17.64 -25.15 -14.26
C ASP A 61 -17.35 -26.34 -13.32
N GLY A 62 -17.99 -27.49 -13.59
CA GLY A 62 -17.65 -28.75 -12.93
C GLY A 62 -18.83 -29.65 -12.53
N GLY A 63 -19.79 -29.86 -13.43
CA GLY A 63 -20.68 -31.02 -13.29
C GLY A 63 -19.90 -32.31 -13.51
N GLU A 64 -19.85 -33.20 -12.51
CA GLU A 64 -19.57 -34.62 -12.72
C GLU A 64 -20.15 -35.52 -11.61
N GLN A 65 -21.22 -36.21 -12.05
CA GLN A 65 -21.74 -37.55 -11.67
C GLN A 65 -22.51 -37.73 -10.35
#